data_AF-A0A850NY22-F1
#
_entry.id   AF-A0A850NY22-F1
#
_cell.length_a   1.000
_cell.length_b   1.000
_cell.length_c   1.000
_cell.angle_alpha   90.00
_cell.angle_beta   90.00
_cell.angle_gamma   90.00
#
_symmetry.space_group_name_H-M   'P 1'
#
loop_
_entity.id
_entity.type
_entity.pdbx_description
1 polymer ?
#
loop_
_entity_poly.entity_id
_entity_poly.type
_entity_poly.pdbx_seq_one_letter_code
_entity_poly.pdbx_strand_id
1 'polypeptide(L)'
;MSTTPQRSRWLPLAATALFACVLLSRKPWLLIRPEFWGDDGWEWYPDALHLGLDCLMVPVNGYLNSLQRLVALATASLPLLWVARVYAATGIAMQAACGAFLCSRRLDAAWPDVRSRLLFALLAMLLPNEAEFYGNLTNAQWSLAALACLVVCGTAPRGTVGWVFDTLVLLLSGLSGPFAPLLL
;
A
#
# COMPACT_ATOMS: atom_id res chain seq x y z
N MET A 1 19.82 -13.92 -30.47
CA MET A 1 18.43 -13.50 -30.20
C MET A 1 18.00 -14.11 -28.87
N SER A 2 18.11 -13.36 -27.78
CA SER A 2 17.66 -13.83 -26.46
C SER A 2 16.13 -13.72 -26.40
N THR A 3 15.46 -14.86 -26.42
CA THR A 3 14.03 -14.96 -26.14
C THR A 3 13.84 -14.59 -24.66
N THR A 4 13.53 -13.32 -24.39
CA THR A 4 13.08 -12.96 -23.04
C THR A 4 11.79 -13.73 -22.80
N PRO A 5 11.73 -14.66 -21.83
CA PRO A 5 10.54 -15.45 -21.61
C PRO A 5 9.37 -14.51 -21.35
N GLN A 6 8.30 -14.68 -22.13
CA GLN A 6 7.09 -13.88 -22.00
C GLN A 6 6.43 -14.22 -20.67
N ARG A 7 6.80 -13.50 -19.62
CA ARG A 7 6.22 -13.70 -18.29
C ARG A 7 4.72 -13.43 -18.35
N SER A 8 3.97 -14.39 -17.81
CA SER A 8 2.52 -14.38 -17.74
C SER A 8 1.98 -13.08 -17.13
N ARG A 9 0.89 -12.54 -17.71
CA ARG A 9 0.16 -11.38 -17.15
C ARG A 9 -0.37 -11.64 -15.74
N TRP A 10 -0.46 -12.91 -15.33
CA TRP A 10 -0.93 -13.34 -14.02
C TRP A 10 0.15 -13.28 -12.93
N LEU A 11 1.43 -13.12 -13.29
CA LEU A 11 2.53 -13.14 -12.33
C LEU A 11 2.42 -12.06 -11.23
N PRO A 12 2.07 -10.79 -11.54
CA PRO A 12 1.91 -9.77 -10.50
C PRO A 12 0.75 -10.08 -9.56
N LEU A 13 -0.35 -10.62 -10.08
CA LEU A 13 -1.51 -11.03 -9.27
C LEU A 13 -1.16 -12.21 -8.36
N ALA A 14 -0.47 -13.22 -8.89
CA ALA A 14 0.01 -14.35 -8.11
C ALA A 14 1.02 -13.92 -7.04
N ALA A 15 1.93 -12.98 -7.36
CA ALA A 15 2.86 -12.41 -6.40
C ALA A 15 2.12 -11.62 -5.31
N THR A 16 1.16 -10.77 -5.69
CA THR A 16 0.33 -10.03 -4.72
C THR A 16 -0.40 -10.97 -3.79
N ALA A 17 -1.03 -12.03 -4.31
CA ALA A 17 -1.73 -13.03 -3.52
C ALA A 17 -0.77 -13.79 -2.59
N LEU A 18 0.40 -14.20 -3.09
CA LEU A 18 1.44 -14.85 -2.28
C LEU A 18 1.87 -13.94 -1.11
N PHE A 19 2.18 -12.68 -1.40
CA PHE A 19 2.58 -11.72 -0.37
C PHE A 19 1.46 -11.47 0.62
N ALA A 20 0.22 -11.27 0.17
CA ALA A 20 -0.93 -11.15 1.06
C ALA A 20 -1.08 -12.38 1.98
N CYS A 21 -0.90 -13.60 1.47
CA CYS A 21 -0.93 -14.82 2.28
C CYS A 21 0.22 -14.89 3.29
N VAL A 22 1.44 -14.52 2.90
CA VAL A 22 2.61 -14.47 3.80
C VAL A 22 2.37 -13.45 4.91
N LEU A 23 1.86 -12.27 4.55
CA LEU A 23 1.51 -11.22 5.50
C LEU A 23 0.43 -11.78 6.46
N LEU A 24 -0.69 -12.31 5.95
CA LEU A 24 -1.79 -12.83 6.76
C LEU A 24 -1.40 -13.98 7.69
N SER A 25 -0.43 -14.82 7.30
CA SER A 25 0.07 -15.89 8.18
C SER A 25 0.85 -15.37 9.38
N ARG A 26 1.41 -14.15 9.30
CA ARG A 26 2.10 -13.47 10.43
C ARG A 26 1.12 -12.91 11.45
N LYS A 27 -0.04 -12.39 11.03
CA LYS A 27 -1.06 -11.83 11.92
C LYS A 27 -2.46 -12.34 11.52
N PRO A 28 -2.74 -13.66 11.68
CA PRO A 28 -4.02 -14.25 11.27
C PRO A 28 -5.21 -13.64 12.03
N TRP A 29 -4.96 -13.08 13.21
CA TRP A 29 -5.95 -12.38 14.02
C TRP A 29 -6.58 -11.18 13.30
N LEU A 30 -5.94 -10.56 12.30
CA LEU A 30 -6.56 -9.48 11.52
C LEU A 30 -7.83 -9.93 10.78
N LEU A 31 -7.94 -11.23 10.45
CA LEU A 31 -9.13 -11.80 9.81
C LEU A 31 -10.25 -12.09 10.81
N ILE A 32 -9.87 -12.52 12.03
CA ILE A 32 -10.79 -13.03 13.05
C ILE A 32 -11.27 -11.89 13.96
N ARG A 33 -10.35 -11.01 14.35
CA ARG A 33 -10.51 -9.88 15.29
C ARG A 33 -9.81 -8.64 14.72
N PRO A 34 -10.41 -8.00 13.70
CA PRO A 34 -9.92 -6.73 13.17
C PRO A 34 -10.01 -5.64 14.24
N GLU A 35 -8.96 -4.85 14.39
CA GLU A 35 -8.84 -3.78 15.39
C GLU A 35 -8.38 -2.49 14.70
N PHE A 36 -8.77 -1.35 15.27
CA PHE A 36 -8.14 -0.08 14.92
C PHE A 36 -6.75 -0.01 15.54
N TRP A 37 -5.82 0.59 14.81
CA TRP A 37 -4.45 0.78 15.27
C TRP A 37 -4.06 2.25 15.22
N GLY A 38 -3.55 2.77 16.35
CA GLY A 38 -3.08 4.16 16.45
C GLY A 38 -4.15 5.16 16.02
N ASP A 39 -3.80 5.98 15.02
CA ASP A 39 -4.64 7.07 14.52
C ASP A 39 -5.92 6.59 13.81
N ASP A 40 -6.04 5.29 13.50
CA ASP A 40 -7.26 4.69 12.93
C ASP A 40 -8.52 5.01 13.74
N GLY A 41 -8.41 4.90 15.06
CA GLY A 41 -9.52 5.13 16.00
C GLY A 41 -9.53 6.52 16.63
N TRP A 42 -8.44 7.29 16.48
CA TRP A 42 -8.28 8.60 17.10
C TRP A 42 -8.51 9.75 16.11
N GLU A 43 -8.01 9.63 14.88
CA GLU A 43 -8.07 10.66 13.84
C GLU A 43 -8.92 10.22 12.64
N TRP A 44 -8.57 9.08 12.00
CA TRP A 44 -9.08 8.77 10.67
C TRP A 44 -10.59 8.52 10.66
N TYR A 45 -11.06 7.58 11.49
CA TYR A 45 -12.47 7.25 11.56
C TYR A 45 -13.33 8.37 12.18
N PRO A 46 -12.96 8.98 13.34
CA PRO A 46 -13.75 10.05 13.93
C PRO A 46 -13.93 11.26 13.01
N ASP A 47 -12.87 11.70 12.33
CA ASP A 47 -12.97 12.87 11.46
C ASP A 47 -13.81 12.58 10.21
N ALA A 48 -13.74 11.36 9.67
CA ALA A 48 -14.61 10.99 8.56
C ALA A 48 -16.10 11.04 8.95
N LEU A 49 -16.43 10.68 10.19
CA LEU A 49 -17.80 10.77 10.72
C LEU A 49 -18.24 12.21 11.01
N HIS A 50 -17.36 13.02 11.60
CA HIS A 50 -17.73 14.35 12.09
C HIS A 50 -17.57 15.46 11.03
N LEU A 51 -16.55 15.36 10.19
CA LEU A 51 -16.19 16.40 9.21
C LEU A 51 -16.59 16.00 7.78
N GLY A 52 -16.88 14.71 7.52
CA GLY A 52 -17.18 14.25 6.17
C GLY A 52 -16.06 14.60 5.20
N LEU A 53 -16.40 15.10 4.00
CA LEU A 53 -15.41 15.41 2.97
C LEU A 53 -14.34 16.43 3.41
N ASP A 54 -14.67 17.31 4.36
CA ASP A 54 -13.74 18.34 4.83
C ASP A 54 -12.51 17.75 5.53
N CYS A 55 -12.59 16.51 6.06
CA CYS A 55 -11.44 15.83 6.67
C CYS A 55 -10.27 15.61 5.69
N LEU A 56 -10.50 15.65 4.37
CA LEU A 56 -9.47 15.52 3.34
C LEU A 56 -8.46 16.68 3.36
N MET A 57 -8.89 17.84 3.86
CA MET A 57 -8.09 19.06 3.91
C MET A 57 -7.56 19.37 5.33
N VAL A 58 -7.78 18.45 6.29
CA VAL A 58 -7.29 18.58 7.66
C VAL A 58 -5.91 17.91 7.76
N PRO A 59 -4.82 18.70 7.88
CA PRO A 59 -3.49 18.13 8.03
C PRO A 59 -3.31 17.54 9.44
N VAL A 60 -2.59 16.44 9.51
CA VAL A 60 -2.14 15.84 10.78
C VAL A 60 -0.61 15.77 10.70
N ASN A 61 0.07 16.22 11.76
CA ASN A 61 1.53 16.34 11.82
C ASN A 61 2.15 17.20 10.69
N GLY A 62 1.40 18.19 10.19
CA GLY A 62 1.89 19.18 9.22
C GLY A 62 1.77 18.79 7.74
N TYR A 63 1.11 17.66 7.43
CA TYR A 63 0.86 17.21 6.06
C TYR A 63 -0.54 16.59 5.91
N LEU A 64 -0.98 16.45 4.67
CA LEU A 64 -2.23 15.75 4.35
C LEU A 64 -2.05 14.23 4.47
N ASN A 65 -3.13 13.54 4.82
CA ASN A 65 -3.18 12.08 5.00
C ASN A 65 -4.24 11.50 4.07
N SER A 66 -4.19 11.88 2.79
CA SER A 66 -5.30 11.64 1.85
C SER A 66 -5.64 10.16 1.68
N LEU A 67 -4.67 9.24 1.67
CA LEU A 67 -4.93 7.80 1.63
C LEU A 67 -5.82 7.38 2.81
N GLN A 68 -5.40 7.73 4.03
CA GLN A 68 -6.11 7.34 5.25
C GLN A 68 -7.51 7.96 5.28
N ARG A 69 -7.61 9.27 4.97
CA ARG A 69 -8.87 10.00 4.95
C ARG A 69 -9.86 9.48 3.89
N LEU A 70 -9.38 9.15 2.69
CA LEU A 70 -10.23 8.59 1.63
C LEU A 70 -10.78 7.22 2.01
N VAL A 71 -9.96 6.35 2.61
CA VAL A 71 -10.40 5.04 3.08
C VAL A 71 -11.38 5.17 4.24
N ALA A 72 -11.13 6.09 5.16
CA ALA A 72 -12.04 6.40 6.26
C ALA A 72 -13.41 6.87 5.74
N LEU A 73 -13.43 7.82 4.81
CA LEU A 73 -14.67 8.32 4.19
C LEU A 73 -15.43 7.23 3.44
N ALA A 74 -14.73 6.40 2.67
CA ALA A 74 -15.33 5.30 1.93
C ALA A 74 -15.96 4.23 2.83
N THR A 75 -15.57 4.17 4.10
CA THR A 75 -16.03 3.14 5.05
C THR A 75 -16.88 3.69 6.18
N ALA A 76 -17.04 5.01 6.30
CA ALA A 76 -17.74 5.68 7.39
C ALA A 76 -19.20 5.21 7.60
N SER A 77 -19.86 4.75 6.54
CA SER A 77 -21.24 4.24 6.59
C SER A 77 -21.33 2.75 6.97
N LEU A 78 -20.21 2.05 7.13
CA LEU A 78 -20.18 0.63 7.45
C LEU A 78 -20.28 0.40 8.97
N PRO A 79 -20.72 -0.78 9.43
CA PRO A 79 -20.60 -1.16 10.83
C PRO A 79 -19.13 -1.14 11.27
N LEU A 80 -18.86 -0.70 12.50
CA LEU A 80 -17.51 -0.49 13.03
C LEU A 80 -16.55 -1.67 12.79
N LEU A 81 -17.03 -2.91 12.95
CA LEU A 81 -16.25 -4.12 12.69
C LEU A 81 -15.75 -4.20 11.24
N TRP A 82 -16.58 -3.80 10.28
CA TRP A 82 -16.21 -3.78 8.86
C TRP A 82 -15.24 -2.64 8.53
N VAL A 83 -15.33 -1.50 9.20
CA VAL A 83 -14.36 -0.41 9.05
C VAL A 83 -12.96 -0.91 9.42
N ALA A 84 -12.81 -1.51 10.61
CA ALA A 84 -11.54 -2.07 11.05
C ALA A 84 -11.00 -3.15 10.09
N ARG A 85 -11.87 -3.97 9.49
CA ARG A 85 -11.46 -4.95 8.45
C ARG A 85 -10.89 -4.28 7.22
N VAL A 86 -11.56 -3.25 6.71
CA VAL A 86 -11.12 -2.55 5.49
C VAL A 86 -9.81 -1.81 5.75
N TYR A 87 -9.63 -1.23 6.94
CA TYR A 87 -8.37 -0.57 7.31
C TYR A 87 -7.21 -1.55 7.33
N ALA A 88 -7.38 -2.70 7.99
CA ALA A 88 -6.37 -3.75 8.01
C ALA A 88 -6.09 -4.31 6.60
N ALA A 89 -7.14 -4.55 5.82
CA ALA A 89 -7.01 -5.02 4.44
C ALA A 89 -6.27 -4.01 3.56
N THR A 90 -6.49 -2.72 3.75
CA THR A 90 -5.78 -1.65 3.02
C THR A 90 -4.29 -1.68 3.34
N GLY A 91 -3.91 -1.78 4.61
CA GLY A 91 -2.51 -1.89 5.02
C GLY A 91 -1.82 -3.10 4.39
N ILE A 92 -2.48 -4.26 4.40
CA ILE A 92 -1.97 -5.50 3.76
C ILE A 92 -1.87 -5.32 2.25
N ALA A 93 -2.87 -4.73 1.61
CA ALA A 93 -2.91 -4.53 0.17
C ALA A 93 -1.76 -3.62 -0.30
N MET A 94 -1.48 -2.53 0.41
CA MET A 94 -0.36 -1.63 0.08
C MET A 94 0.99 -2.33 0.23
N GLN A 95 1.19 -3.08 1.30
CA GLN A 95 2.42 -3.87 1.50
C GLN A 95 2.59 -4.93 0.40
N ALA A 96 1.55 -5.70 0.12
CA ALA A 96 1.56 -6.72 -0.93
C ALA A 96 1.81 -6.10 -2.32
N ALA A 97 1.26 -4.92 -2.60
CA ALA A 97 1.49 -4.18 -3.84
C ALA A 97 2.97 -3.79 -4.01
N CYS A 98 3.67 -3.36 -2.95
CA CYS A 98 5.11 -3.11 -2.99
C CYS A 98 5.90 -4.36 -3.41
N GLY A 99 5.65 -5.50 -2.75
CA GLY A 99 6.32 -6.75 -3.09
C GLY A 99 6.02 -7.21 -4.52
N ALA A 100 4.77 -7.09 -4.95
CA ALA A 100 4.35 -7.44 -6.30
C ALA A 100 5.00 -6.53 -7.35
N PHE A 101 5.12 -5.24 -7.08
CA PHE A 101 5.80 -4.29 -7.96
C PHE A 101 7.31 -4.58 -8.02
N LEU A 102 7.96 -4.92 -6.90
CA LEU A 102 9.35 -5.39 -6.90
C LEU A 102 9.57 -6.54 -7.88
N CYS A 103 8.66 -7.51 -7.88
CA CYS A 103 8.73 -8.68 -8.75
C CYS A 103 8.27 -8.41 -10.21
N SER A 104 7.79 -7.20 -10.49
CA SER A 104 7.32 -6.79 -11.81
C SER A 104 8.47 -6.65 -12.82
N ARG A 105 8.14 -6.86 -14.10
CA ARG A 105 9.07 -6.57 -15.21
C ARG A 105 9.47 -5.11 -15.29
N ARG A 106 8.69 -4.22 -14.66
CA ARG A 106 8.96 -2.79 -14.69
C ARG A 106 10.32 -2.45 -14.09
N LEU A 107 10.80 -3.24 -13.14
CA LEU A 107 12.12 -3.07 -12.53
C LEU A 107 13.22 -3.91 -13.17
N ASP A 108 12.96 -4.62 -14.28
CA ASP A 108 13.99 -5.44 -14.95
C ASP A 108 15.21 -4.61 -15.40
N ALA A 109 15.02 -3.31 -15.70
CA ALA A 109 16.10 -2.41 -16.08
C ALA A 109 16.98 -1.98 -14.89
N ALA A 110 16.39 -1.74 -13.73
CA ALA A 110 17.10 -1.30 -12.52
C ALA A 110 17.68 -2.48 -11.73
N TRP A 111 16.96 -3.60 -11.68
CA TRP A 111 17.32 -4.82 -10.96
C TRP A 111 16.90 -6.06 -11.77
N PRO A 112 17.79 -6.59 -12.64
CA PRO A 112 17.43 -7.64 -13.60
C PRO A 112 17.02 -8.96 -12.96
N ASP A 113 17.73 -9.41 -11.93
CA ASP A 113 17.47 -10.72 -11.31
C ASP A 113 16.17 -10.71 -10.49
N VAL A 114 15.19 -11.51 -10.90
CA VAL A 114 13.91 -11.62 -10.17
C VAL A 114 14.04 -12.42 -8.90
N ARG A 115 14.98 -13.37 -8.82
CA ARG A 115 15.06 -14.27 -7.67
C ARG A 115 15.54 -13.51 -6.45
N SER A 116 16.57 -12.69 -6.61
CA SER A 116 17.00 -11.75 -5.56
C SER A 116 15.93 -10.72 -5.20
N ARG A 117 15.15 -10.20 -6.16
CA ARG A 117 14.01 -9.32 -5.86
C ARG A 117 12.91 -10.00 -5.05
N LEU A 118 12.56 -11.23 -5.43
CA LEU A 118 11.58 -12.04 -4.70
C LEU A 118 12.09 -12.34 -3.28
N LEU A 119 13.36 -12.73 -3.16
CA LEU A 119 13.98 -12.96 -1.86
C LEU A 119 14.00 -11.69 -1.01
N PHE A 120 14.37 -10.55 -1.60
CA PHE A 120 14.36 -9.25 -0.91
C PHE A 120 12.95 -8.87 -0.45
N ALA A 121 11.95 -9.00 -1.31
CA ALA A 121 10.56 -8.72 -0.96
C ALA A 121 10.08 -9.64 0.18
N LEU A 122 10.39 -10.93 0.13
CA LEU A 122 10.06 -11.88 1.19
C LEU A 122 10.78 -11.52 2.50
N LEU A 123 12.07 -11.21 2.46
CA LEU A 123 12.84 -10.82 3.64
C LEU A 123 12.31 -9.52 4.27
N ALA A 124 12.01 -8.51 3.45
CA ALA A 124 11.41 -7.26 3.90
C ALA A 124 10.06 -7.50 4.58
N MET A 125 9.24 -8.40 4.03
CA MET A 125 7.93 -8.77 4.60
C MET A 125 8.03 -9.71 5.80
N LEU A 126 9.16 -10.40 5.98
CA LEU A 126 9.42 -11.34 7.08
C LEU A 126 10.29 -10.73 8.19
N LEU A 127 10.69 -9.46 8.06
CA LEU A 127 11.52 -8.79 9.06
C LEU A 127 10.86 -8.89 10.45
N PRO A 128 11.59 -9.37 11.48
CA PRO A 128 11.07 -9.41 12.83
C PRO A 128 10.88 -7.99 13.37
N ASN A 129 9.92 -7.81 14.28
CA ASN A 129 9.62 -6.55 14.98
C ASN A 129 8.86 -5.45 14.20
N GLU A 130 8.06 -5.83 13.20
CA GLU A 130 7.19 -4.91 12.45
C GLU A 130 5.78 -4.75 13.03
N ALA A 131 5.61 -4.97 14.35
CA ALA A 131 4.27 -5.06 14.96
C ALA A 131 3.43 -3.78 14.77
N GLU A 132 4.08 -2.61 14.73
CA GLU A 132 3.42 -1.32 14.55
C GLU A 132 3.09 -1.00 13.09
N PHE A 133 3.96 -1.38 12.14
CA PHE A 133 3.83 -1.03 10.72
C PHE A 133 2.91 -1.97 9.94
N TYR A 134 2.52 -3.09 10.55
CA TYR A 134 1.90 -4.19 9.84
C TYR A 134 0.36 -4.14 9.86
N GLY A 135 -0.25 -4.22 8.68
CA GLY A 135 -1.68 -4.53 8.51
C GLY A 135 -2.64 -3.54 9.16
N ASN A 136 -2.34 -2.25 9.06
CA ASN A 136 -3.20 -1.16 9.52
C ASN A 136 -3.21 0.01 8.54
N LEU A 137 -4.22 0.88 8.63
CA LEU A 137 -4.37 2.01 7.71
C LEU A 137 -3.39 3.15 8.02
N THR A 138 -3.19 3.45 9.31
CA THR A 138 -2.25 4.47 9.79
C THR A 138 -0.86 4.36 9.14
N ASN A 139 -0.31 3.16 9.03
CA ASN A 139 1.01 2.92 8.45
C ASN A 139 1.01 2.59 6.95
N ALA A 140 -0.16 2.53 6.31
CA ALA A 140 -0.26 2.22 4.88
C ALA A 140 0.50 3.25 3.99
N GLN A 141 0.63 4.50 4.47
CA GLN A 141 1.39 5.55 3.78
C GLN A 141 2.87 5.23 3.56
N TRP A 142 3.51 4.48 4.47
CA TRP A 142 4.93 4.12 4.31
C TRP A 142 5.12 3.14 3.16
N SER A 143 4.18 2.20 3.02
CA SER A 143 4.13 1.30 1.86
C SER A 143 3.80 2.06 0.59
N LEU A 144 2.86 3.00 0.63
CA LEU A 144 2.54 3.85 -0.51
C LEU A 144 3.76 4.66 -1.00
N ALA A 145 4.53 5.24 -0.08
CA ALA A 145 5.76 5.97 -0.41
C ALA A 145 6.85 5.06 -1.01
N ALA A 146 7.03 3.86 -0.44
CA ALA A 146 7.93 2.86 -1.01
C ALA A 146 7.48 2.46 -2.43
N LEU A 147 6.19 2.23 -2.63
CA LEU A 147 5.61 1.91 -3.93
C LEU A 147 5.83 3.05 -4.94
N ALA A 148 5.63 4.31 -4.53
CA ALA A 148 5.90 5.48 -5.36
C ALA A 148 7.36 5.54 -5.81
N CYS A 149 8.31 5.32 -4.90
CA CYS A 149 9.74 5.25 -5.23
C CYS A 149 10.03 4.14 -6.25
N LEU A 150 9.43 2.97 -6.09
CA LEU A 150 9.57 1.86 -7.04
C LEU A 150 8.97 2.19 -8.41
N VAL A 151 7.82 2.89 -8.45
CA VAL A 151 7.20 3.36 -9.68
C VAL A 151 8.12 4.32 -10.43
N VAL A 152 8.75 5.28 -9.74
CA VAL A 152 9.72 6.22 -10.32
C VAL A 152 10.96 5.50 -10.85
N CYS A 153 11.48 4.51 -10.12
CA CYS A 153 12.62 3.70 -10.56
C CYS A 153 12.27 2.72 -11.70
N GLY A 154 10.98 2.44 -11.88
CA GLY A 154 10.47 1.50 -12.86
C GLY A 154 10.42 2.08 -14.27
N THR A 155 10.49 1.19 -15.26
CA THR A 155 10.21 1.57 -16.65
C THR A 155 8.78 2.08 -16.81
N ALA A 156 8.58 3.06 -17.71
CA ALA A 156 7.30 3.71 -17.95
C ALA A 156 6.17 2.70 -18.25
N PRO A 157 4.95 2.96 -17.75
CA PRO A 157 3.83 2.06 -17.93
C PRO A 157 3.44 1.98 -19.40
N ARG A 158 2.96 0.80 -19.82
CA ARG A 158 2.38 0.59 -21.16
C ARG A 158 0.86 0.45 -21.01
N GLY A 159 0.12 1.32 -21.71
CA GLY A 159 -1.35 1.32 -21.71
C GLY A 159 -1.99 2.09 -20.55
N THR A 160 -3.29 2.34 -20.67
CA THR A 160 -4.05 3.24 -19.79
C THR A 160 -4.07 2.79 -18.32
N VAL A 161 -4.21 1.48 -18.07
CA VAL A 161 -4.28 0.95 -16.69
C VAL A 161 -3.00 1.22 -15.91
N GLY A 162 -1.83 1.05 -16.55
CA GLY A 162 -0.54 1.33 -15.90
C GLY A 162 -0.34 2.83 -15.64
N TRP A 163 -0.78 3.68 -16.56
CA TRP A 163 -0.75 5.13 -16.37
C TRP A 163 -1.63 5.56 -15.20
N VAL A 164 -2.87 5.09 -15.15
CA VAL A 164 -3.80 5.39 -14.04
C VAL A 164 -3.21 4.91 -12.72
N PHE A 165 -2.66 3.69 -12.68
CA PHE A 165 -2.01 3.17 -11.48
C PHE A 165 -0.85 4.05 -11.01
N ASP A 166 0.08 4.43 -11.89
CA ASP A 166 1.22 5.26 -11.55
C ASP A 166 0.80 6.65 -11.08
N THR A 167 -0.12 7.29 -11.80
CA THR A 167 -0.64 8.60 -11.43
C THR A 167 -1.33 8.55 -10.08
N LEU A 168 -2.15 7.54 -9.80
CA LEU A 168 -2.82 7.41 -8.49
C LEU A 168 -1.82 7.17 -7.36
N VAL A 169 -0.84 6.28 -7.56
CA VAL A 169 0.20 6.01 -6.55
C VAL A 169 1.00 7.28 -6.25
N LEU A 170 1.47 7.99 -7.28
CA LEU A 170 2.27 9.19 -7.12
C LEU A 170 1.45 10.35 -6.51
N LEU A 171 0.22 10.56 -6.97
CA LEU A 171 -0.66 11.60 -6.45
C LEU A 171 -1.03 11.33 -4.99
N LEU A 172 -1.47 10.12 -4.66
CA LEU A 172 -1.80 9.77 -3.28
C LEU A 172 -0.56 9.83 -2.40
N SER A 173 0.61 9.40 -2.87
CA SER A 173 1.86 9.49 -2.10
C SER A 173 2.29 10.94 -1.88
N GLY A 174 2.12 11.81 -2.87
CA GLY A 174 2.41 13.24 -2.76
C GLY A 174 1.41 14.00 -1.88
N LEU A 175 0.25 13.42 -1.60
CA LEU A 175 -0.78 13.98 -0.71
C LEU A 175 -0.95 13.22 0.61
N SER A 176 -0.11 12.19 0.85
CA SER A 176 -0.19 11.35 2.05
C SER A 176 1.19 11.17 2.66
N GLY A 177 1.42 11.82 3.80
CA GLY A 177 2.63 11.64 4.58
C GLY A 177 3.65 12.78 4.46
N PRO A 178 4.76 12.69 5.21
CA PRO A 178 5.81 13.72 5.24
C PRO A 178 6.57 13.84 3.91
N PHE A 179 6.30 12.97 2.94
CA PHE A 179 6.93 12.93 1.63
C PHE A 179 6.32 13.89 0.62
N ALA A 180 5.17 14.49 0.96
CA ALA A 180 4.48 15.46 0.12
C ALA A 180 5.39 16.57 -0.44
N PRO A 181 6.30 17.19 0.34
CA PRO A 181 7.19 18.22 -0.17
C PRO A 181 8.31 17.70 -1.09
N LEU A 182 8.61 16.40 -1.07
CA LEU A 182 9.69 15.81 -1.89
C LEU A 182 9.20 15.36 -3.28
N LEU A 183 7.89 15.21 -3.45
CA LEU A 183 7.27 14.69 -4.68
C LEU A 183 6.59 15.78 -5.53
N LEU A 184 6.49 17.01 -5.02
CA LEU A 184 6.00 18.21 -5.71
C LEU A 184 7.16 19.10 -6.15
#